data_AF-A0A3P6AN72-F1
#
_entry.id   AF-A0A3P6AN72-F1
#
_cell.length_a   1.000
_cell.length_b   1.000
_cell.length_c   1.000
_cell.angle_alpha   90.00
_cell.angle_beta   90.00
_cell.angle_gamma   90.00
#
_symmetry.space_group_name_H-M   'P 1'
#
loop_
_entity.id
_entity.type
_entity.pdbx_description
1 polymer ?
#
loop_
_entity_poly.entity_id
_entity_poly.type
_entity_poly.pdbx_seq_one_letter_code
_entity_poly.pdbx_strand_id
1 'polypeptide(L)'
;MLFSKDLPSPTSIFTAYASMAGYMMMIRSMAHELIPAPIQEFIYSTLRSLFFRSSSTTLTLTIDDDNMGMDNEIYLDAQTYLSTKISPDAVRLRISKGHKDKHVTLHLSNGEIVVDVFQDVELTWRFVTDGGDKTNGGGDDDGKSEYFELSFDKKHRDLVINSYVPYIESKAKDINDERRILMLHSLNCLRWESVILEHPSTFETMAMEDELKREVIDDLDRFIRRKEFYKRVGKAWKRGYLLYGPPGTGKSSLVAAMANYLRFDVYDLQLASVMRDADLRRLLLATRNRSILVIEDIDCAVDLPNRLEKQPVDGKNRGETQGPLTLSGLLNFIDGLWSSCGDERIIIFTTNHKDRLDPALLRPGRMDMHIYMGHCSFQGFKTLASNYLGLNDTTMPHRLYPEIERLMEGDVITPAQVAEELMKSEDVDVALEGLVNVLEKMRFKAGESSPGMKKNESRLEMEEMKLRRDSEGSPKKNSKRIKKLVLFWT
;
A
#
# COMPACT_ATOMS: atom_id res chain seq x y z
N MET A 1 66.89 16.41 -32.73
CA MET A 1 68.29 16.41 -32.26
C MET A 1 68.28 16.91 -30.82
N LEU A 2 69.01 16.23 -29.91
CA LEU A 2 69.40 16.63 -28.54
C LEU A 2 68.28 16.46 -27.47
N PHE A 3 68.35 15.64 -26.42
CA PHE A 3 69.39 14.81 -25.79
C PHE A 3 68.74 13.59 -25.11
N SER A 4 69.24 12.39 -25.38
CA SER A 4 69.04 11.18 -24.54
C SER A 4 70.40 10.82 -23.96
N LYS A 5 70.64 11.25 -22.71
CA LYS A 5 71.78 11.00 -21.81
C LYS A 5 71.26 11.44 -20.42
N ASP A 6 71.05 10.62 -19.39
CA ASP A 6 71.89 9.56 -18.85
C ASP A 6 71.01 8.52 -18.13
N LEU A 7 70.83 7.32 -18.70
CA LEU A 7 70.51 6.15 -17.87
C LEU A 7 71.84 5.53 -17.41
N PRO A 8 72.06 5.33 -16.10
CA PRO A 8 73.26 4.66 -15.60
C PRO A 8 73.39 3.27 -16.25
N SER A 9 74.59 2.92 -16.72
CA SER A 9 74.82 1.61 -17.34
C SER A 9 74.41 0.49 -16.39
N PRO A 10 73.95 -0.68 -16.87
CA PRO A 10 73.62 -1.82 -16.02
C PRO A 10 74.77 -2.16 -15.06
N THR A 11 76.01 -2.02 -15.53
CA THR A 11 77.23 -2.20 -14.73
C THR A 11 77.34 -1.22 -13.57
N SER A 12 76.95 0.04 -13.74
CA SER A 12 76.95 1.04 -12.67
C SER A 12 75.85 0.79 -11.63
N ILE A 13 74.68 0.29 -12.05
CA ILE A 13 73.61 -0.15 -11.14
C ILE A 13 74.07 -1.37 -10.35
N PHE A 14 74.71 -2.34 -11.01
CA PHE A 14 75.28 -3.51 -10.35
C PHE A 14 76.42 -3.14 -9.38
N THR A 15 77.25 -2.15 -9.71
CA THR A 15 78.33 -1.69 -8.83
C THR A 15 77.77 -0.91 -7.64
N ALA A 16 76.76 -0.06 -7.86
CA ALA A 16 76.04 0.61 -6.78
C ALA A 16 75.36 -0.41 -5.86
N TYR A 17 74.72 -1.44 -6.41
CA TYR A 17 74.10 -2.51 -5.64
C TYR A 17 75.13 -3.35 -4.87
N ALA A 18 76.25 -3.72 -5.51
CA ALA A 18 77.32 -4.47 -4.86
C ALA A 18 77.99 -3.66 -3.74
N SER A 19 78.22 -2.35 -3.95
CA SER A 19 78.77 -1.46 -2.93
C SER A 19 77.81 -1.23 -1.77
N MET A 20 76.50 -1.11 -2.04
CA MET A 20 75.46 -1.01 -1.03
C MET A 20 75.33 -2.31 -0.24
N ALA A 21 75.36 -3.47 -0.91
CA ALA A 21 75.35 -4.77 -0.27
C ALA A 21 76.61 -4.99 0.60
N GLY A 22 77.79 -4.60 0.12
CA GLY A 22 79.03 -4.63 0.88
C GLY A 22 78.98 -3.74 2.11
N TYR A 23 78.49 -2.51 1.98
CA TYR A 23 78.29 -1.59 3.10
C TYR A 23 77.29 -2.13 4.12
N MET A 24 76.20 -2.73 3.65
CA MET A 24 75.17 -3.32 4.51
C MET A 24 75.67 -4.58 5.25
N MET A 25 76.53 -5.38 4.60
CA MET A 25 77.21 -6.49 5.26
C MET A 25 78.22 -6.02 6.30
N MET A 26 78.95 -4.94 6.02
CA MET A 26 79.89 -4.35 6.96
C MET A 26 79.18 -3.74 8.17
N ILE A 27 78.08 -3.00 7.97
CA ILE A 27 77.21 -2.52 9.06
C ILE A 27 76.63 -3.69 9.85
N ARG A 28 76.19 -4.76 9.17
CA ARG A 28 75.67 -5.96 9.85
C ARG A 28 76.73 -6.64 10.72
N SER A 29 77.97 -6.71 10.25
CA SER A 29 79.10 -7.23 11.01
C SER A 29 79.41 -6.35 12.22
N MET A 30 79.48 -5.03 12.03
CA MET A 30 79.72 -4.07 13.11
C MET A 30 78.57 -4.08 14.14
N ALA A 31 77.32 -4.15 13.70
CA ALA A 31 76.16 -4.26 14.57
C ALA A 31 76.20 -5.55 15.41
N HIS A 32 76.72 -6.64 14.85
CA HIS A 32 76.86 -7.91 15.56
C HIS A 32 78.01 -7.91 16.58
N GLU A 33 79.05 -7.10 16.38
CA GLU A 33 80.16 -6.95 17.33
C GLU A 33 79.91 -5.88 18.41
N LEU A 34 79.18 -4.80 18.09
CA LEU A 34 78.94 -3.66 18.99
C LEU A 34 77.62 -3.73 19.78
N ILE A 35 76.61 -4.44 19.27
CA ILE A 35 75.27 -4.47 19.86
C ILE A 35 74.98 -5.87 20.42
N PRO A 36 74.92 -6.05 21.74
CA PRO A 36 74.52 -7.30 22.37
C PRO A 36 73.17 -7.82 21.84
N ALA A 37 73.05 -9.14 21.66
CA ALA A 37 71.88 -9.81 21.10
C ALA A 37 70.50 -9.37 21.68
N PRO A 38 70.34 -9.09 22.99
CA PRO A 38 69.05 -8.63 23.53
C PRO A 38 68.60 -7.28 22.96
N ILE A 39 69.55 -6.40 22.63
CA ILE A 39 69.27 -5.06 22.09
C ILE A 39 68.91 -5.16 20.60
N GLN A 40 69.49 -6.11 19.88
CA GLN A 40 69.12 -6.37 18.48
C GLN A 40 67.67 -6.86 18.38
N GLU A 41 67.24 -7.77 19.25
CA GLU A 41 65.84 -8.21 19.31
C GLU A 41 64.90 -7.06 19.71
N PHE A 42 65.32 -6.19 20.63
CA PHE A 42 64.55 -5.00 20.99
C PHE A 42 64.40 -4.03 19.81
N ILE A 43 65.47 -3.74 19.08
CA ILE A 43 65.44 -2.84 17.91
C ILE A 43 64.61 -3.46 16.78
N TYR A 44 64.76 -4.76 16.51
CA TYR A 44 63.99 -5.45 15.48
C TYR A 44 62.50 -5.51 15.83
N SER A 45 62.16 -5.83 17.08
CA SER A 45 60.76 -5.82 17.53
C SER A 45 60.15 -4.42 17.53
N THR A 46 60.92 -3.40 17.93
CA THR A 46 60.47 -2.00 17.92
C THR A 46 60.26 -1.49 16.50
N LEU A 47 61.22 -1.70 15.60
CA LEU A 47 61.10 -1.35 14.17
C LEU A 47 59.99 -2.15 13.48
N ARG A 48 59.86 -3.46 13.77
CA ARG A 48 58.76 -4.26 13.26
C ARG A 48 57.40 -3.75 13.76
N SER A 49 57.30 -3.33 15.02
CA SER A 49 56.07 -2.74 15.55
C SER A 49 55.74 -1.37 14.96
N LEU A 50 56.74 -0.59 14.58
CA LEU A 50 56.59 0.74 13.98
C LEU A 50 56.29 0.68 12.47
N PHE A 51 56.92 -0.23 11.74
CA PHE A 51 56.75 -0.38 10.28
C PHE A 51 55.63 -1.35 9.87
N PHE A 52 55.28 -2.34 10.71
CA PHE A 52 54.19 -3.30 10.42
C PHE A 52 52.89 -3.02 11.18
N ARG A 53 52.75 -1.89 11.88
CA ARG A 53 51.43 -1.34 12.24
C ARG A 53 50.82 -0.63 11.02
N SER A 54 50.62 -1.38 9.94
CA SER A 54 49.64 -0.96 8.92
C SER A 54 48.26 -1.26 9.49
N SER A 55 47.76 -0.36 10.34
CA SER A 55 46.34 -0.40 10.69
C SER A 55 45.60 0.03 9.43
N SER A 56 45.09 -0.93 8.66
CA SER A 56 44.15 -0.64 7.57
C SER A 56 43.13 0.37 8.09
N THR A 57 43.12 1.57 7.50
CA THR A 57 42.14 2.61 7.83
C THR A 57 40.77 2.24 7.28
N THR A 58 40.69 1.28 6.36
CA THR A 58 39.46 0.79 5.77
C THR A 58 38.85 -0.29 6.67
N LEU A 59 37.58 -0.09 7.01
CA LEU A 59 36.70 -1.07 7.62
C LEU A 59 35.79 -1.65 6.53
N THR A 60 35.66 -2.97 6.48
CA THR A 60 34.72 -3.67 5.60
C THR A 60 33.68 -4.36 6.47
N LEU A 61 32.40 -4.11 6.19
CA LEU A 61 31.27 -4.80 6.78
C LEU A 61 30.77 -5.84 5.79
N THR A 62 30.52 -7.06 6.26
CA THR A 62 29.89 -8.12 5.48
C THR A 62 28.40 -8.17 5.80
N ILE A 63 27.58 -8.24 4.75
CA ILE A 63 26.13 -8.35 4.83
C ILE A 63 25.75 -9.62 4.09
N ASP A 64 25.59 -10.70 4.84
CA ASP A 64 25.23 -12.02 4.31
C ASP A 64 23.74 -12.09 3.96
N ASP A 65 23.37 -12.87 2.93
CA ASP A 65 21.94 -13.05 2.58
C ASP A 65 21.16 -13.82 3.66
N ASP A 66 21.81 -14.79 4.32
CA ASP A 66 21.22 -15.58 5.39
C ASP A 66 21.71 -15.11 6.76
N ASN A 67 20.76 -14.84 7.65
CA ASN A 67 21.02 -14.65 9.07
C ASN A 67 20.28 -15.71 9.89
N MET A 68 20.95 -16.83 10.15
CA MET A 68 20.46 -17.90 11.04
C MET A 68 19.17 -18.59 10.54
N GLY A 69 19.03 -18.79 9.23
CA GLY A 69 17.87 -19.39 8.59
C GLY A 69 16.73 -18.42 8.29
N MET A 70 17.02 -17.11 8.26
CA MET A 70 16.09 -16.05 7.87
C MET A 70 16.78 -15.07 6.93
N ASP A 71 16.08 -14.66 5.87
CA ASP A 71 16.56 -13.66 4.93
C ASP A 71 16.95 -12.36 5.67
N ASN A 72 18.15 -11.86 5.39
CA ASN A 72 18.64 -10.61 5.97
C ASN A 72 17.95 -9.42 5.29
N GLU A 73 17.09 -8.69 6.03
CA GLU A 73 16.37 -7.52 5.51
C GLU A 73 17.31 -6.46 4.92
N ILE A 74 18.47 -6.24 5.56
CA ILE A 74 19.48 -5.28 5.09
C ILE A 74 20.08 -5.72 3.75
N TYR A 75 20.26 -7.03 3.55
CA TYR A 75 20.76 -7.57 2.28
C TYR A 75 19.78 -7.30 1.14
N LEU A 76 18.49 -7.56 1.36
CA LEU A 76 17.43 -7.34 0.37
C LEU A 76 17.28 -5.85 0.04
N ASP A 77 17.35 -4.99 1.05
CA ASP A 77 17.29 -3.54 0.87
C ASP A 77 18.52 -3.01 0.12
N ALA A 78 19.72 -3.48 0.48
CA ALA A 78 20.95 -3.15 -0.24
C ALA A 78 20.89 -3.62 -1.70
N GLN A 79 20.44 -4.84 -1.97
CA GLN A 79 20.28 -5.35 -3.34
C GLN A 79 19.33 -4.46 -4.16
N THR A 80 18.19 -4.09 -3.57
CA THR A 80 17.20 -3.21 -4.20
C THR A 80 17.80 -1.83 -4.50
N TYR A 81 18.48 -1.23 -3.53
CA TYR A 81 19.08 0.09 -3.67
C TYR A 81 20.21 0.10 -4.71
N LEU A 82 21.16 -0.84 -4.60
CA LEU A 82 22.33 -0.92 -5.48
C LEU A 82 21.95 -1.24 -6.93
N SER A 83 20.82 -1.92 -7.17
CA SER A 83 20.28 -2.13 -8.53
C SER A 83 20.02 -0.81 -9.29
N THR A 84 19.83 0.30 -8.57
CA THR A 84 19.63 1.65 -9.15
C THR A 84 20.92 2.43 -9.34
N LYS A 85 22.03 1.97 -8.76
CA LYS A 85 23.34 2.65 -8.70
C LYS A 85 24.41 1.95 -9.53
N ILE A 86 24.01 1.09 -10.45
CA ILE A 86 24.94 0.34 -11.30
C ILE A 86 25.76 1.32 -12.16
N SER A 87 27.08 1.19 -12.12
CA SER A 87 27.99 2.00 -12.94
C SER A 87 27.79 1.72 -14.44
N PRO A 88 27.86 2.74 -15.32
CA PRO A 88 27.87 2.54 -16.77
C PRO A 88 29.00 1.61 -17.25
N ASP A 89 30.09 1.51 -16.47
CA ASP A 89 31.26 0.68 -16.77
C ASP A 89 31.14 -0.76 -16.24
N ALA A 90 29.98 -1.16 -15.72
CA ALA A 90 29.75 -2.51 -15.22
C ALA A 90 30.01 -3.56 -16.32
N VAL A 91 30.85 -4.54 -16.01
CA VAL A 91 31.34 -5.51 -17.00
C VAL A 91 30.33 -6.65 -17.17
N ARG A 92 29.67 -7.06 -16.07
CA ARG A 92 28.74 -8.18 -16.06
C ARG A 92 27.57 -7.92 -15.11
N LEU A 93 26.36 -7.99 -15.64
CA LEU A 93 25.13 -7.87 -14.86
C LEU A 93 24.26 -9.11 -15.03
N ARG A 94 23.54 -9.46 -13.97
CA ARG A 94 22.46 -10.45 -14.00
C ARG A 94 21.15 -9.71 -14.24
N ILE A 95 20.23 -10.33 -14.97
CA ILE A 95 18.97 -9.72 -15.34
C ILE A 95 17.84 -10.70 -15.05
N SER A 96 16.77 -10.22 -14.41
CA SER A 96 15.59 -11.03 -14.13
C SER A 96 14.33 -10.23 -14.38
N LYS A 97 13.31 -10.88 -14.92
CA LYS A 97 11.96 -10.34 -14.99
C LYS A 97 10.99 -11.43 -14.58
N GLY A 98 10.30 -11.25 -13.46
CA GLY A 98 9.20 -12.13 -13.08
C GLY A 98 8.07 -12.04 -14.11
N HIS A 99 7.29 -13.11 -14.25
CA HIS A 99 6.14 -13.13 -15.16
C HIS A 99 5.09 -12.03 -14.83
N LYS A 100 5.09 -11.55 -13.59
CA LYS A 100 4.20 -10.50 -13.10
C LYS A 100 4.85 -9.12 -13.10
N ASP A 101 6.16 -9.00 -13.33
CA ASP A 101 6.89 -7.76 -13.17
C ASP A 101 6.75 -6.86 -14.40
N LYS A 102 6.42 -5.58 -14.17
CA LYS A 102 6.36 -4.58 -15.25
C LYS A 102 7.75 -4.20 -15.76
N HIS A 103 8.72 -4.16 -14.85
CA HIS A 103 10.09 -3.75 -15.11
C HIS A 103 11.05 -4.94 -15.00
N VAL A 104 12.18 -4.81 -15.69
CA VAL A 104 13.27 -5.76 -15.58
C VAL A 104 14.16 -5.35 -14.41
N THR A 105 14.47 -6.28 -13.52
CA THR A 105 15.38 -6.06 -12.39
C THR A 105 16.79 -6.46 -12.80
N LEU A 106 17.73 -5.54 -12.60
CA LEU A 106 19.15 -5.77 -12.76
C LEU A 106 19.77 -6.16 -11.42
N HIS A 107 20.66 -7.12 -11.46
CA HIS A 107 21.37 -7.67 -10.30
C HIS A 107 22.88 -7.60 -10.56
N LEU A 108 23.65 -7.33 -9.51
CA LEU A 108 25.11 -7.31 -9.59
C LEU A 108 25.64 -8.75 -9.81
N SER A 109 26.74 -8.87 -10.56
CA SER A 109 27.45 -10.14 -10.72
C SER A 109 28.64 -10.22 -9.77
N ASN A 110 29.12 -11.43 -9.49
CA ASN A 110 30.23 -11.66 -8.57
C ASN A 110 31.46 -10.79 -8.93
N GLY A 111 31.97 -10.06 -7.94
CA GLY A 111 33.13 -9.18 -8.06
C GLY A 111 32.82 -7.76 -8.57
N GLU A 112 31.59 -7.46 -8.98
CA GLU A 112 31.20 -6.11 -9.39
C GLU A 112 31.27 -5.13 -8.21
N ILE A 113 31.75 -3.92 -8.50
CA ILE A 113 31.96 -2.87 -7.51
C ILE A 113 31.03 -1.70 -7.83
N VAL A 114 30.31 -1.22 -6.82
CA VAL A 114 29.50 -0.02 -6.88
C VAL A 114 30.06 1.01 -5.90
N VAL A 115 30.35 2.20 -6.40
CA VAL A 115 30.79 3.33 -5.56
C VAL A 115 29.59 4.23 -5.31
N ASP A 116 29.30 4.51 -4.06
CA ASP A 116 28.27 5.45 -3.64
C ASP A 116 28.87 6.54 -2.75
N VAL A 117 28.24 7.71 -2.73
CA VAL A 117 28.72 8.86 -1.96
C VAL A 117 27.60 9.35 -1.06
N PHE A 118 27.85 9.38 0.25
CA PHE A 118 26.89 9.84 1.26
C PHE A 118 27.56 10.85 2.19
N GLN A 119 27.03 12.08 2.21
CA GLN A 119 27.57 13.18 3.03
C GLN A 119 29.09 13.37 2.86
N ASP A 120 29.55 13.42 1.60
CA ASP A 120 30.97 13.54 1.20
C ASP A 120 31.88 12.38 1.65
N VAL A 121 31.30 11.25 2.08
CA VAL A 121 32.01 10.00 2.35
C VAL A 121 31.79 9.04 1.19
N GLU A 122 32.89 8.56 0.61
CA GLU A 122 32.87 7.52 -0.43
C GLU A 122 32.75 6.14 0.22
N LEU A 123 31.78 5.36 -0.25
CA LEU A 123 31.51 4.00 0.19
C LEU A 123 31.62 3.05 -1.01
N THR A 124 32.35 1.96 -0.83
CA THR A 124 32.57 0.96 -1.87
C THR A 124 31.82 -0.31 -1.53
N TRP A 125 30.84 -0.65 -2.37
CA TRP A 125 30.09 -1.90 -2.32
C TRP A 125 30.71 -2.91 -3.28
N ARG A 126 30.83 -4.16 -2.84
CA ARG A 126 31.18 -5.28 -3.71
C ARG A 126 30.20 -6.42 -3.49
N PHE A 127 29.69 -6.99 -4.58
CA PHE A 127 28.90 -8.21 -4.52
C PHE A 127 29.81 -9.43 -4.62
N VAL A 128 29.72 -10.36 -3.68
CA VAL A 128 30.54 -11.56 -3.64
C VAL A 128 29.65 -12.80 -3.54
N THR A 129 29.96 -13.80 -4.34
CA THR A 129 29.36 -15.14 -4.22
C THR A 129 30.46 -16.10 -3.82
N ASP A 130 30.35 -16.74 -2.66
CA ASP A 130 31.26 -17.82 -2.31
C ASP A 130 30.82 -19.10 -3.04
N GLY A 131 31.73 -19.64 -3.85
CA GLY A 131 31.54 -20.90 -4.52
C GLY A 131 32.54 -21.87 -3.94
N GLY A 132 32.08 -22.75 -3.04
CA GLY A 132 32.93 -23.79 -2.49
C GLY A 132 33.68 -24.53 -3.60
N ASP A 133 35.01 -24.47 -3.55
CA ASP A 133 35.88 -25.13 -4.52
C ASP A 133 35.65 -26.64 -4.41
N LYS A 134 35.04 -27.24 -5.45
CA LYS A 134 34.62 -28.64 -5.43
C LYS A 134 35.84 -29.57 -5.46
N THR A 135 36.25 -30.08 -4.31
CA THR A 135 37.00 -31.34 -4.23
C THR A 135 36.07 -32.49 -3.83
N ASN A 136 35.65 -33.28 -4.82
CA ASN A 136 35.10 -34.65 -4.77
C ASN A 136 34.26 -35.09 -3.55
N GLY A 137 32.98 -35.38 -3.81
CA GLY A 137 32.16 -36.30 -3.01
C GLY A 137 30.70 -35.88 -3.02
N GLY A 138 29.81 -36.76 -3.48
CA GLY A 138 28.42 -36.42 -3.79
C GLY A 138 27.48 -36.27 -2.59
N GLY A 139 26.36 -35.58 -2.83
CA GLY A 139 25.17 -35.56 -1.98
C GLY A 139 24.68 -34.16 -1.65
N ASP A 140 23.64 -33.73 -2.38
CA ASP A 140 22.65 -32.67 -2.10
C ASP A 140 23.11 -31.24 -1.75
N ASP A 141 22.92 -30.35 -2.73
CA ASP A 141 22.68 -28.89 -2.65
C ASP A 141 23.40 -28.11 -1.54
N ASP A 142 24.74 -28.07 -1.59
CA ASP A 142 25.54 -27.26 -0.68
C ASP A 142 25.64 -25.81 -1.18
N GLY A 143 25.19 -24.89 -0.32
CA GLY A 143 24.76 -23.52 -0.62
C GLY A 143 25.85 -22.61 -1.15
N LYS A 144 25.55 -21.93 -2.26
CA LYS A 144 26.27 -20.70 -2.62
C LYS A 144 25.81 -19.61 -1.66
N SER A 145 26.68 -19.12 -0.79
CA SER A 145 26.38 -17.94 0.02
C SER A 145 26.64 -16.69 -0.82
N GLU A 146 25.61 -15.86 -0.97
CA GLU A 146 25.71 -14.54 -1.57
C GLU A 146 25.84 -13.50 -0.43
N TYR A 147 26.76 -12.55 -0.55
CA TYR A 147 26.92 -11.47 0.42
C TYR A 147 27.43 -10.18 -0.22
N PHE A 148 27.19 -9.07 0.47
CA PHE A 148 27.74 -7.77 0.11
C PHE A 148 28.89 -7.38 1.05
N GLU A 149 29.97 -6.86 0.49
CA GLU A 149 31.04 -6.19 1.22
C GLU A 149 30.86 -4.67 1.11
N LEU A 150 30.71 -3.99 2.24
CA LEU A 150 30.66 -2.53 2.33
C LEU A 150 31.97 -2.01 2.94
N SER A 151 32.81 -1.36 2.13
CA SER A 151 34.14 -0.85 2.53
C SER A 151 34.18 0.67 2.61
N PHE A 152 34.70 1.21 3.71
CA PHE A 152 34.82 2.66 3.95
C PHE A 152 35.89 2.98 5.03
N ASP A 153 36.26 4.25 5.18
CA ASP A 153 37.21 4.68 6.22
C ASP A 153 36.61 4.50 7.63
N LYS A 154 37.29 3.75 8.49
CA LYS A 154 36.89 3.37 9.85
C LYS A 154 36.48 4.56 10.71
N LYS A 155 36.99 5.77 10.45
CA LYS A 155 36.58 6.99 11.17
C LYS A 155 35.10 7.33 11.00
N HIS A 156 34.45 6.84 9.94
CA HIS A 156 33.05 7.09 9.63
C HIS A 156 32.11 5.95 10.07
N ARG A 157 32.59 4.96 10.83
CA ARG A 157 31.79 3.81 11.27
C ARG A 157 30.43 4.19 11.86
N ASP A 158 30.40 5.15 12.78
CA ASP A 158 29.15 5.53 13.45
C ASP A 158 28.17 6.24 12.50
N LEU A 159 28.69 7.00 11.54
CA LEU A 159 27.88 7.62 10.48
C LEU A 159 27.28 6.56 9.56
N VAL A 160 28.08 5.56 9.17
CA VAL A 160 27.62 4.50 8.26
C VAL A 160 26.53 3.65 8.93
N ILE A 161 26.77 3.17 10.15
CA ILE A 161 25.83 2.29 10.85
C ILE A 161 24.54 3.03 11.23
N ASN A 162 24.63 4.25 11.76
CA ASN A 162 23.46 4.94 12.31
C ASN A 162 22.74 5.87 11.32
N SER A 163 23.34 6.16 10.16
CA SER A 163 22.74 7.09 9.18
C SER A 163 22.71 6.53 7.76
N TYR A 164 23.79 5.93 7.26
CA TYR A 164 23.80 5.41 5.89
C TYR A 164 22.97 4.12 5.73
N VAL A 165 23.09 3.16 6.66
CA VAL A 165 22.28 1.92 6.60
C VAL A 165 20.77 2.24 6.67
N PRO A 166 20.28 3.04 7.64
CA PRO A 166 18.87 3.45 7.64
C PRO A 166 18.43 4.25 6.41
N TYR A 167 19.35 5.02 5.82
CA TYR A 167 19.10 5.72 4.56
C TYR A 167 18.89 4.73 3.40
N ILE A 168 19.67 3.66 3.31
CA ILE A 168 19.49 2.59 2.33
C ILE A 168 18.16 1.89 2.55
N GLU A 169 17.83 1.50 3.79
CA GLU A 169 16.54 0.86 4.12
C GLU A 169 15.37 1.75 3.67
N SER A 170 15.42 3.05 3.99
CA SER A 170 14.39 4.01 3.55
C SER A 170 14.32 4.12 2.03
N LYS A 171 15.46 4.17 1.33
CA LYS A 171 15.48 4.30 -0.14
C LYS A 171 15.05 3.03 -0.85
N ALA A 172 15.45 1.87 -0.35
CA ALA A 172 15.01 0.57 -0.84
C ALA A 172 13.49 0.44 -0.70
N LYS A 173 12.94 0.88 0.43
CA LYS A 173 11.50 0.94 0.65
C LYS A 173 10.79 1.86 -0.34
N ASP A 174 11.31 3.07 -0.60
CA ASP A 174 10.77 3.99 -1.62
C ASP A 174 10.73 3.29 -3.00
N ILE A 175 11.85 2.66 -3.40
CA ILE A 175 11.98 1.95 -4.70
C ILE A 175 11.00 0.77 -4.78
N ASN A 176 10.87 -0.01 -3.71
CA ASN A 176 9.96 -1.14 -3.65
C ASN A 176 8.50 -0.67 -3.70
N ASP A 177 8.16 0.44 -3.04
CA ASP A 177 6.82 1.04 -3.07
C ASP A 177 6.48 1.58 -4.48
N GLU A 178 7.46 2.13 -5.21
CA GLU A 178 7.31 2.53 -6.61
C GLU A 178 7.12 1.33 -7.57
N ARG A 179 7.89 0.26 -7.37
CA ARG A 179 7.83 -0.96 -8.18
C ARG A 179 6.70 -1.89 -7.78
N ARG A 180 6.00 -1.60 -6.68
CA ARG A 180 4.99 -2.50 -6.09
C ARG A 180 3.86 -2.76 -7.07
N ILE A 181 3.57 -4.04 -7.25
CA ILE A 181 2.46 -4.52 -8.05
C ILE A 181 1.32 -4.82 -7.10
N LEU A 182 0.19 -4.17 -7.33
CA LEU A 182 -0.99 -4.36 -6.51
C LEU A 182 -1.61 -5.71 -6.80
N MET A 183 -2.00 -6.40 -5.74
CA MET A 183 -2.66 -7.69 -5.82
C MET A 183 -4.12 -7.56 -5.39
N LEU A 184 -5.01 -8.21 -6.13
CA LEU A 184 -6.39 -8.47 -5.73
C LEU A 184 -6.48 -9.89 -5.18
N HIS A 185 -6.89 -10.01 -3.94
CA HIS A 185 -7.11 -11.25 -3.24
C HIS A 185 -8.60 -11.55 -3.18
N SER A 186 -9.02 -12.66 -3.77
CA SER A 186 -10.40 -13.15 -3.68
C SER A 186 -10.44 -14.47 -2.91
N LEU A 187 -11.62 -14.79 -2.38
CA LEU A 187 -11.82 -15.98 -1.58
C LEU A 187 -12.07 -17.22 -2.45
N ASN A 188 -11.20 -18.21 -2.36
CA ASN A 188 -11.43 -19.54 -2.90
C ASN A 188 -11.19 -20.61 -1.83
N CYS A 189 -12.19 -21.46 -1.58
CA CYS A 189 -12.10 -22.57 -0.61
C CYS A 189 -11.52 -22.16 0.76
N LEU A 190 -11.92 -20.99 1.29
CA LEU A 190 -11.44 -20.41 2.56
C LEU A 190 -9.93 -20.06 2.59
N ARG A 191 -9.35 -19.78 1.41
CA ARG A 191 -7.99 -19.25 1.25
C ARG A 191 -8.00 -18.05 0.32
N TRP A 192 -7.03 -17.16 0.53
CA TRP A 192 -6.82 -16.03 -0.35
C TRP A 192 -6.08 -16.46 -1.60
N GLU A 193 -6.72 -16.33 -2.75
CA GLU A 193 -6.08 -16.44 -4.05
C GLU A 193 -5.81 -15.06 -4.62
N SER A 194 -4.62 -14.86 -5.17
CA SER A 194 -4.13 -13.54 -5.56
C SER A 194 -3.96 -13.43 -7.07
N VAL A 195 -4.58 -12.41 -7.66
CA VAL A 195 -4.38 -11.98 -9.04
C VAL A 195 -3.81 -10.56 -9.06
N ILE A 196 -3.22 -10.13 -10.18
CA ILE A 196 -2.73 -8.76 -10.30
C ILE A 196 -3.93 -7.82 -10.40
N LEU A 197 -3.92 -6.73 -9.62
CA LEU A 197 -4.90 -5.66 -9.70
C LEU A 197 -4.43 -4.59 -10.69
N GLU A 198 -4.98 -4.59 -11.90
CA GLU A 198 -4.74 -3.57 -12.92
C GLU A 198 -6.02 -2.76 -13.18
N HIS A 199 -6.51 -2.05 -12.17
CA HIS A 199 -7.70 -1.23 -12.30
C HIS A 199 -7.33 0.21 -12.69
N PRO A 200 -7.92 0.80 -13.76
CA PRO A 200 -7.53 2.12 -14.26
C PRO A 200 -8.03 3.29 -13.40
N SER A 201 -9.03 3.08 -12.54
CA SER A 201 -9.61 4.11 -11.69
C SER A 201 -8.58 4.77 -10.76
N THR A 202 -8.46 6.09 -10.86
CA THR A 202 -7.76 6.99 -9.96
C THR A 202 -8.73 8.05 -9.43
N PHE A 203 -8.32 8.80 -8.39
CA PHE A 203 -9.10 9.95 -7.92
C PHE A 203 -9.31 11.02 -9.01
N GLU A 204 -8.43 11.12 -9.99
CA GLU A 204 -8.56 12.03 -11.13
C GLU A 204 -9.66 11.57 -12.10
N THR A 205 -9.68 10.29 -12.44
CA THR A 205 -10.68 9.71 -13.35
C THR A 205 -12.08 9.59 -12.74
N MET A 206 -12.21 9.75 -11.42
CA MET A 206 -13.45 9.51 -10.70
C MET A 206 -14.42 10.70 -10.77
N ALA A 207 -15.66 10.41 -11.15
CA ALA A 207 -16.78 11.33 -11.07
C ALA A 207 -17.24 11.52 -9.61
N MET A 208 -16.67 12.52 -8.94
CA MET A 208 -16.96 12.87 -7.55
C MET A 208 -16.75 14.37 -7.34
N GLU A 209 -17.44 14.96 -6.37
CA GLU A 209 -17.20 16.33 -5.91
C GLU A 209 -15.75 16.54 -5.45
N ASP A 210 -15.16 17.68 -5.83
CA ASP A 210 -13.75 17.97 -5.55
C ASP A 210 -13.48 18.18 -4.05
N GLU A 211 -14.49 18.61 -3.28
CA GLU A 211 -14.40 18.73 -1.83
C GLU A 211 -14.33 17.34 -1.17
N LEU A 212 -15.27 16.45 -1.50
CA LEU A 212 -15.29 15.08 -0.99
C LEU A 212 -14.01 14.30 -1.37
N LYS A 213 -13.54 14.47 -2.61
CA LYS A 213 -12.29 13.89 -3.10
C LYS A 213 -11.09 14.32 -2.23
N ARG A 214 -10.98 15.63 -1.94
CA ARG A 214 -9.92 16.18 -1.08
C ARG A 214 -10.00 15.67 0.36
N GLU A 215 -11.21 15.57 0.92
CA GLU A 215 -11.41 15.04 2.27
C GLU A 215 -10.96 13.58 2.40
N VAL A 216 -11.31 12.74 1.42
CA VAL A 216 -10.89 11.33 1.40
C VAL A 216 -9.37 11.23 1.28
N ILE A 217 -8.75 11.98 0.37
CA ILE A 217 -7.29 11.99 0.21
C ILE A 217 -6.60 12.46 1.50
N ASP A 218 -7.05 13.54 2.13
CA ASP A 218 -6.45 14.02 3.40
C ASP A 218 -6.58 12.98 4.54
N ASP A 219 -7.70 12.26 4.62
CA ASP A 219 -7.87 11.21 5.64
C ASP A 219 -6.94 10.01 5.40
N LEU A 220 -6.77 9.59 4.13
CA LEU A 220 -5.84 8.53 3.73
C LEU A 220 -4.39 8.90 4.05
N ASP A 221 -3.99 10.10 3.67
CA ASP A 221 -2.70 10.70 3.96
C ASP A 221 -2.42 10.78 5.46
N ARG A 222 -3.43 11.23 6.22
CA ARG A 222 -3.39 11.31 7.68
C ARG A 222 -3.25 9.93 8.31
N PHE A 223 -3.88 8.90 7.74
CA PHE A 223 -3.76 7.52 8.21
C PHE A 223 -2.32 7.00 8.05
N ILE A 224 -1.70 7.19 6.88
CA ILE A 224 -0.32 6.74 6.60
C ILE A 224 0.68 7.45 7.51
N ARG A 225 0.58 8.77 7.65
CA ARG A 225 1.54 9.59 8.44
C ARG A 225 1.49 9.32 9.95
N ARG A 226 0.48 8.61 10.46
CA ARG A 226 0.19 8.51 11.90
C ARG A 226 0.59 7.17 12.54
N LYS A 227 1.43 6.35 11.91
CA LYS A 227 1.93 5.09 12.49
C LYS A 227 2.35 5.22 13.96
N GLU A 228 3.24 6.16 14.26
CA GLU A 228 3.80 6.38 15.60
C GLU A 228 2.75 6.94 16.57
N PHE A 229 1.77 7.68 16.05
CA PHE A 229 0.65 8.17 16.85
C PHE A 229 -0.22 7.00 17.32
N TYR A 230 -0.64 6.09 16.43
CA TYR A 230 -1.42 4.90 16.78
C TYR A 230 -0.68 4.04 17.82
N LYS A 231 0.63 3.82 17.61
CA LYS A 231 1.48 3.09 18.56
C LYS A 231 1.53 3.76 19.93
N ARG A 232 1.72 5.08 19.97
CA ARG A 232 1.80 5.87 21.22
C ARG A 232 0.50 5.84 22.03
N VAL A 233 -0.65 5.87 21.36
CA VAL A 233 -1.96 5.84 22.03
C VAL A 233 -2.46 4.42 22.30
N GLY A 234 -1.66 3.39 21.98
CA GLY A 234 -2.02 1.99 22.21
C GLY A 234 -3.20 1.49 21.38
N LYS A 235 -3.42 2.06 20.20
CA LYS A 235 -4.50 1.66 19.29
C LYS A 235 -3.94 0.90 18.09
N ALA A 236 -4.68 -0.11 17.64
CA ALA A 236 -4.39 -0.81 16.38
C ALA A 236 -4.35 0.19 15.22
N TRP A 237 -3.33 0.10 14.37
CA TRP A 237 -3.16 1.01 13.23
C TRP A 237 -4.07 0.60 12.07
N LYS A 238 -5.35 0.92 12.23
CA LYS A 238 -6.41 0.64 11.27
C LYS A 238 -7.32 1.84 11.05
N ARG A 239 -8.03 1.84 9.92
CA ARG A 239 -9.03 2.85 9.57
C ARG A 239 -10.24 2.21 8.89
N GLY A 240 -11.44 2.53 9.35
CA GLY A 240 -12.68 2.03 8.77
C GLY A 240 -13.40 3.06 7.89
N TYR A 241 -13.84 2.64 6.71
CA TYR A 241 -14.64 3.44 5.77
C TYR A 241 -15.97 2.75 5.46
N LEU A 242 -17.04 3.53 5.36
CA LEU A 242 -18.35 3.08 4.87
C LEU A 242 -18.68 3.83 3.59
N LEU A 243 -18.76 3.11 2.46
CA LEU A 243 -19.22 3.63 1.18
C LEU A 243 -20.68 3.25 1.00
N TYR A 244 -21.57 4.24 0.90
CA TYR A 244 -23.00 3.95 0.78
C TYR A 244 -23.69 4.80 -0.28
N GLY A 245 -24.67 4.22 -0.95
CA GLY A 245 -25.48 4.90 -1.98
C GLY A 245 -26.00 3.94 -3.04
N PRO A 246 -26.77 4.43 -4.03
CA PRO A 246 -27.38 3.60 -5.06
C PRO A 246 -26.38 2.73 -5.84
N PRO A 247 -26.82 1.63 -6.48
CA PRO A 247 -25.97 0.89 -7.40
C PRO A 247 -25.52 1.77 -8.58
N GLY A 248 -24.32 1.52 -9.10
CA GLY A 248 -23.79 2.29 -10.25
C GLY A 248 -23.22 3.67 -9.91
N THR A 249 -22.97 3.98 -8.64
CA THR A 249 -22.36 5.26 -8.21
C THR A 249 -20.85 5.21 -8.02
N GLY A 250 -20.20 4.07 -8.34
CA GLY A 250 -18.74 3.96 -8.33
C GLY A 250 -18.11 3.56 -6.99
N LYS A 251 -18.86 2.92 -6.07
CA LYS A 251 -18.34 2.43 -4.78
C LYS A 251 -17.09 1.55 -4.94
N SER A 252 -17.14 0.50 -5.76
CA SER A 252 -15.98 -0.38 -6.01
C SER A 252 -14.88 0.33 -6.82
N SER A 253 -15.23 1.28 -7.69
CA SER A 253 -14.24 2.11 -8.39
C SER A 253 -13.46 3.03 -7.42
N LEU A 254 -14.10 3.48 -6.33
CA LEU A 254 -13.45 4.28 -5.28
C LEU A 254 -12.48 3.44 -4.47
N VAL A 255 -12.84 2.20 -4.13
CA VAL A 255 -11.92 1.24 -3.53
C VAL A 255 -10.67 1.07 -4.39
N ALA A 256 -10.84 0.88 -5.70
CA ALA A 256 -9.71 0.76 -6.62
C ALA A 256 -8.86 2.04 -6.68
N ALA A 257 -9.48 3.23 -6.68
CA ALA A 257 -8.76 4.50 -6.64
C ALA A 257 -7.96 4.67 -5.33
N MET A 258 -8.53 4.28 -4.19
CA MET A 258 -7.85 4.29 -2.90
C MET A 258 -6.66 3.30 -2.89
N ALA A 259 -6.84 2.10 -3.45
CA ALA A 259 -5.78 1.10 -3.57
C ALA A 259 -4.62 1.59 -4.44
N ASN A 260 -4.94 2.20 -5.59
CA ASN A 260 -3.96 2.79 -6.49
C ASN A 260 -3.20 3.96 -5.84
N TYR A 261 -3.90 4.83 -5.12
CA TYR A 261 -3.30 5.97 -4.42
C TYR A 261 -2.35 5.52 -3.30
N LEU A 262 -2.77 4.53 -2.50
CA LEU A 262 -2.01 4.04 -1.34
C LEU A 262 -0.93 3.01 -1.69
N ARG A 263 -1.00 2.41 -2.88
CA ARG A 263 -0.25 1.20 -3.24
C ARG A 263 -0.52 0.03 -2.27
N PHE A 264 -1.79 -0.16 -1.90
CA PHE A 264 -2.24 -1.25 -1.02
C PHE A 264 -2.88 -2.40 -1.81
N ASP A 265 -2.62 -3.62 -1.37
CA ASP A 265 -3.29 -4.80 -1.92
C ASP A 265 -4.76 -4.84 -1.50
N VAL A 266 -5.64 -5.31 -2.36
CA VAL A 266 -7.09 -5.35 -2.10
C VAL A 266 -7.50 -6.78 -1.76
N TYR A 267 -8.22 -6.96 -0.66
CA TYR A 267 -8.83 -8.22 -0.27
C TYR A 267 -10.34 -8.09 -0.39
N ASP A 268 -10.91 -8.73 -1.41
CA ASP A 268 -12.34 -8.76 -1.66
C ASP A 268 -13.00 -9.91 -0.86
N LEU A 269 -13.76 -9.54 0.17
CA LEU A 269 -14.46 -10.47 1.05
C LEU A 269 -15.97 -10.40 0.82
N GLN A 270 -16.48 -11.42 0.11
CA GLN A 270 -17.92 -11.63 -0.02
C GLN A 270 -18.46 -12.39 1.19
N LEU A 271 -19.20 -11.72 2.08
CA LEU A 271 -19.71 -12.34 3.31
C LEU A 271 -20.60 -13.57 3.05
N ALA A 272 -21.30 -13.61 1.92
CA ALA A 272 -22.14 -14.76 1.53
C ALA A 272 -21.36 -16.08 1.36
N SER A 273 -20.05 -16.00 1.13
CA SER A 273 -19.17 -17.17 0.95
C SER A 273 -18.62 -17.73 2.26
N VAL A 274 -18.80 -17.01 3.38
CA VAL A 274 -18.26 -17.38 4.68
C VAL A 274 -19.39 -17.93 5.57
N MET A 275 -19.25 -19.18 6.00
CA MET A 275 -20.31 -19.86 6.75
C MET A 275 -20.21 -19.69 8.27
N ARG A 276 -18.99 -19.55 8.82
CA ARG A 276 -18.73 -19.54 10.27
C ARG A 276 -17.78 -18.42 10.65
N ASP A 277 -17.93 -17.93 11.87
CA ASP A 277 -17.03 -16.93 12.47
C ASP A 277 -15.56 -17.42 12.54
N ALA A 278 -15.33 -18.73 12.64
CA ALA A 278 -13.98 -19.34 12.61
C ALA A 278 -13.26 -19.05 11.29
N ASP A 279 -14.01 -19.16 10.20
CA ASP A 279 -13.49 -19.07 8.85
C ASP A 279 -13.18 -17.59 8.56
N LEU A 280 -14.06 -16.67 8.95
CA LEU A 280 -13.80 -15.23 8.91
C LEU A 280 -12.51 -14.86 9.66
N ARG A 281 -12.34 -15.37 10.88
CA ARG A 281 -11.14 -15.12 11.70
C ARG A 281 -9.87 -15.57 10.99
N ARG A 282 -9.89 -16.77 10.41
CA ARG A 282 -8.74 -17.31 9.67
C ARG A 282 -8.38 -16.43 8.48
N LEU A 283 -9.37 -15.90 7.78
CA LEU A 283 -9.17 -15.01 6.63
C LEU A 283 -8.55 -13.67 7.05
N LEU A 284 -9.05 -13.06 8.12
CA LEU A 284 -8.53 -11.79 8.65
C LEU A 284 -7.11 -11.91 9.20
N LEU A 285 -6.75 -13.06 9.78
CA LEU A 285 -5.37 -13.33 10.21
C LEU A 285 -4.43 -13.57 9.02
N ALA A 286 -4.97 -14.03 7.88
CA ALA A 286 -4.20 -14.27 6.66
C ALA A 286 -4.04 -13.03 5.76
N THR A 287 -4.71 -11.92 6.06
CA THR A 287 -4.50 -10.66 5.32
C THR A 287 -3.15 -10.06 5.70
N ARG A 288 -2.39 -9.59 4.71
CA ARG A 288 -1.08 -8.96 4.93
C ARG A 288 -1.23 -7.49 5.37
N ASN A 289 -0.15 -6.89 5.85
CA ASN A 289 -0.08 -5.44 6.12
C ASN A 289 -0.12 -4.65 4.80
N ARG A 290 -0.39 -3.33 4.87
CA ARG A 290 -0.54 -2.47 3.69
C ARG A 290 -1.61 -3.01 2.74
N SER A 291 -2.78 -3.26 3.31
CA SER A 291 -3.92 -3.86 2.63
C SER A 291 -5.22 -3.11 2.88
N ILE A 292 -6.12 -3.20 1.91
CA ILE A 292 -7.50 -2.76 1.97
C ILE A 292 -8.38 -4.01 1.99
N LEU A 293 -9.08 -4.25 3.10
CA LEU A 293 -10.10 -5.28 3.19
C LEU A 293 -11.45 -4.69 2.78
N VAL A 294 -12.04 -5.21 1.72
CA VAL A 294 -13.34 -4.80 1.19
C VAL A 294 -14.37 -5.81 1.63
N ILE A 295 -15.43 -5.34 2.26
CA ILE A 295 -16.57 -6.15 2.66
C ILE A 295 -17.78 -5.62 1.90
N GLU A 296 -18.13 -6.32 0.82
CA GLU A 296 -19.17 -5.88 -0.09
C GLU A 296 -20.59 -6.22 0.41
N ASP A 297 -21.54 -5.33 0.10
CA ASP A 297 -22.98 -5.47 0.31
C ASP A 297 -23.37 -5.98 1.71
N ILE A 298 -22.89 -5.28 2.75
CA ILE A 298 -23.16 -5.68 4.14
C ILE A 298 -24.64 -5.63 4.53
N ASP A 299 -25.48 -4.91 3.78
CA ASP A 299 -26.93 -4.94 3.95
C ASP A 299 -27.55 -6.29 3.56
N CYS A 300 -26.99 -6.98 2.55
CA CYS A 300 -27.39 -8.35 2.22
C CYS A 300 -27.00 -9.35 3.32
N ALA A 301 -25.98 -9.02 4.12
CA ALA A 301 -25.53 -9.86 5.22
C ALA A 301 -26.45 -9.80 6.45
N VAL A 302 -27.29 -8.77 6.57
CA VAL A 302 -28.31 -8.68 7.63
C VAL A 302 -29.36 -9.79 7.49
N ASP A 303 -29.61 -10.25 6.25
CA ASP A 303 -30.55 -11.34 5.94
C ASP A 303 -29.92 -12.75 6.02
N LEU A 304 -28.63 -12.89 6.36
CA LEU A 304 -27.96 -14.20 6.47
C LEU A 304 -28.65 -15.19 7.41
N PRO A 305 -29.15 -14.79 8.60
CA PRO A 305 -29.85 -15.70 9.51
C PRO A 305 -31.03 -16.42 8.84
N ASN A 306 -31.79 -15.70 8.01
CA ASN A 306 -32.96 -16.23 7.30
C ASN A 306 -32.59 -17.20 6.15
N ARG A 307 -31.35 -17.15 5.65
CA ARG A 307 -30.86 -18.07 4.60
C ARG A 307 -30.35 -19.38 5.17
N LEU A 308 -29.73 -19.35 6.35
CA LEU A 308 -29.16 -20.53 7.00
C LEU A 308 -30.23 -21.39 7.70
N GLU A 309 -31.39 -20.82 8.05
CA GLU A 309 -32.55 -21.59 8.52
C GLU A 309 -33.20 -22.48 7.44
N LYS A 310 -32.89 -22.26 6.15
CA LYS A 310 -33.46 -23.04 5.03
C LYS A 310 -32.59 -24.20 4.55
N GLN A 311 -31.40 -24.39 5.11
CA GLN A 311 -30.62 -25.60 4.85
C GLN A 311 -30.87 -26.61 5.98
N PRO A 312 -31.49 -27.78 5.69
CA PRO A 312 -31.58 -28.83 6.69
C PRO A 312 -30.16 -29.34 6.94
N VAL A 313 -29.57 -28.99 8.08
CA VAL A 313 -28.34 -29.62 8.55
C VAL A 313 -28.74 -30.99 9.11
N ASP A 314 -28.92 -31.96 8.22
CA ASP A 314 -29.02 -33.35 8.60
C ASP A 314 -27.69 -33.81 9.20
N GLY A 315 -27.74 -34.35 10.41
CA GLY A 315 -26.69 -35.25 10.92
C GLY A 315 -25.92 -34.77 12.14
N LYS A 316 -26.24 -35.43 13.26
CA LYS A 316 -25.51 -35.55 14.52
C LYS A 316 -23.98 -35.39 14.45
N ASN A 317 -23.46 -34.78 15.53
CA ASN A 317 -22.07 -34.68 16.01
C ASN A 317 -21.20 -33.57 15.41
N ARG A 318 -20.98 -32.50 16.18
CA ARG A 318 -19.65 -31.93 16.48
C ARG A 318 -19.76 -30.82 17.54
N GLY A 319 -18.73 -30.76 18.39
CA GLY A 319 -18.72 -30.02 19.65
C GLY A 319 -18.97 -28.52 19.56
N GLU A 320 -19.32 -28.00 20.72
CA GLU A 320 -19.50 -26.58 21.07
C GLU A 320 -18.44 -25.68 20.41
N THR A 321 -18.89 -24.58 19.78
CA THR A 321 -18.47 -23.17 20.04
C THR A 321 -18.42 -22.21 18.84
N GLN A 322 -18.75 -22.57 17.59
CA GLN A 322 -18.74 -21.55 16.51
C GLN A 322 -20.00 -21.62 15.66
N GLY A 323 -20.95 -20.73 16.00
CA GLY A 323 -22.23 -20.57 15.32
C GLY A 323 -22.11 -20.07 13.88
N PRO A 324 -23.24 -19.97 13.16
CA PRO A 324 -23.29 -19.38 11.82
C PRO A 324 -22.72 -17.97 11.81
N LEU A 325 -22.21 -17.51 10.66
CA LEU A 325 -21.74 -16.15 10.50
C LEU A 325 -22.83 -15.16 10.95
N THR A 326 -22.51 -14.32 11.93
CA THR A 326 -23.40 -13.26 12.40
C THR A 326 -22.77 -11.89 12.17
N LEU A 327 -23.61 -10.87 12.00
CA LEU A 327 -23.17 -9.48 11.96
C LEU A 327 -22.42 -9.09 13.25
N SER A 328 -22.88 -9.59 14.40
CA SER A 328 -22.21 -9.45 15.70
C SER A 328 -20.84 -10.13 15.73
N GLY A 329 -20.69 -11.28 15.07
CA GLY A 329 -19.42 -11.97 14.87
C GLY A 329 -18.45 -11.06 14.11
N LEU A 330 -18.84 -10.58 12.94
CA LEU A 330 -18.08 -9.62 12.13
C LEU A 330 -17.64 -8.39 12.94
N LEU A 331 -18.55 -7.83 13.75
CA LEU A 331 -18.27 -6.69 14.63
C LEU A 331 -17.19 -6.98 15.68
N ASN A 332 -17.29 -8.12 16.34
CA ASN A 332 -16.29 -8.53 17.32
C ASN A 332 -14.91 -8.75 16.69
N PHE A 333 -14.85 -9.09 15.40
CA PHE A 333 -13.58 -9.20 14.69
C PHE A 333 -12.99 -7.84 14.33
N ILE A 334 -13.81 -6.93 13.82
CA ILE A 334 -13.35 -5.58 13.47
C ILE A 334 -12.86 -4.83 14.69
N ASP A 335 -13.50 -4.99 15.85
CA ASP A 335 -13.20 -4.22 17.07
C ASP A 335 -12.30 -4.97 18.07
N GLY A 336 -12.26 -6.30 18.00
CA GLY A 336 -11.61 -7.14 18.99
C GLY A 336 -10.08 -7.22 18.85
N LEU A 337 -9.46 -7.97 19.78
CA LEU A 337 -8.01 -8.19 19.86
C LEU A 337 -7.40 -8.74 18.57
N TRP A 338 -8.20 -9.46 17.77
CA TRP A 338 -7.80 -10.02 16.48
C TRP A 338 -7.54 -8.95 15.41
N SER A 339 -8.19 -7.79 15.54
CA SER A 339 -7.93 -6.65 14.66
C SER A 339 -6.56 -6.00 14.92
N SER A 340 -5.91 -6.30 16.04
CA SER A 340 -4.54 -5.86 16.34
C SER A 340 -3.47 -6.80 15.78
N CYS A 341 -3.87 -7.95 15.23
CA CYS A 341 -2.97 -8.90 14.58
C CYS A 341 -2.65 -8.41 13.16
N GLY A 342 -1.92 -7.30 13.06
CA GLY A 342 -1.56 -6.63 11.82
C GLY A 342 -1.41 -5.13 12.00
N ASP A 343 -0.44 -4.56 11.29
CA ASP A 343 -0.21 -3.13 11.24
C ASP A 343 -0.63 -2.59 9.86
N GLU A 344 -1.10 -1.33 9.80
CA GLU A 344 -1.34 -0.62 8.54
C GLU A 344 -2.44 -1.24 7.65
N ARG A 345 -3.68 -1.30 8.15
CA ARG A 345 -4.83 -1.85 7.40
C ARG A 345 -6.00 -0.88 7.28
N ILE A 346 -6.63 -0.88 6.10
CA ILE A 346 -7.88 -0.16 5.86
C ILE A 346 -9.00 -1.17 5.67
N ILE A 347 -10.15 -0.92 6.27
CA ILE A 347 -11.34 -1.76 6.10
C ILE A 347 -12.43 -0.89 5.46
N ILE A 348 -12.93 -1.32 4.30
CA ILE A 348 -13.97 -0.62 3.55
C ILE A 348 -15.21 -1.50 3.51
N PHE A 349 -16.33 -0.93 3.94
CA PHE A 349 -17.65 -1.55 3.84
C PHE A 349 -18.42 -0.87 2.72
N THR A 350 -19.08 -1.66 1.87
CA THR A 350 -20.00 -1.12 0.87
C THR A 350 -21.44 -1.52 1.21
N THR A 351 -22.38 -0.61 1.00
CA THR A 351 -23.81 -0.89 1.14
C THR A 351 -24.65 -0.04 0.19
N ASN A 352 -25.79 -0.54 -0.23
CA ASN A 352 -26.77 0.28 -0.95
C ASN A 352 -27.74 1.01 0.00
N HIS A 353 -27.90 0.50 1.22
CA HIS A 353 -28.93 0.94 2.17
C HIS A 353 -28.35 1.13 3.58
N LYS A 354 -27.81 2.33 3.86
CA LYS A 354 -27.24 2.66 5.18
C LYS A 354 -28.25 2.53 6.33
N ASP A 355 -29.53 2.77 6.05
CA ASP A 355 -30.65 2.69 6.99
C ASP A 355 -30.93 1.26 7.48
N ARG A 356 -30.49 0.24 6.74
CA ARG A 356 -30.65 -1.18 7.12
C ARG A 356 -29.56 -1.69 8.05
N LEU A 357 -28.49 -0.91 8.26
CA LEU A 357 -27.36 -1.32 9.07
C LEU A 357 -27.65 -1.13 10.56
N ASP A 358 -27.16 -2.08 11.37
CA ASP A 358 -27.17 -1.93 12.83
C ASP A 358 -26.37 -0.68 13.23
N PRO A 359 -26.94 0.28 13.99
CA PRO A 359 -26.22 1.45 14.49
C PRO A 359 -24.94 1.12 15.28
N ALA A 360 -24.80 -0.10 15.82
CA ALA A 360 -23.57 -0.57 16.45
C ALA A 360 -22.38 -0.71 15.49
N LEU A 361 -22.61 -0.84 14.18
CA LEU A 361 -21.58 -0.82 13.12
C LEU A 361 -21.01 0.57 12.91
N LEU A 362 -21.86 1.59 13.01
CA LEU A 362 -21.55 2.99 12.70
C LEU A 362 -20.77 3.71 13.83
N ARG A 363 -20.33 2.97 14.86
CA ARG A 363 -19.60 3.54 15.99
C ARG A 363 -18.15 3.85 15.61
N PRO A 364 -17.59 4.97 16.09
CA PRO A 364 -16.17 5.29 15.91
C PRO A 364 -15.27 4.16 16.39
N GLY A 365 -14.19 3.88 15.66
CA GLY A 365 -13.30 2.72 15.85
C GLY A 365 -13.63 1.51 14.96
N ARG A 366 -14.81 1.50 14.32
CA ARG A 366 -15.25 0.47 13.37
C ARG A 366 -15.41 1.03 11.96
N MET A 367 -16.32 2.00 11.81
CA MET A 367 -16.55 2.76 10.58
C MET A 367 -16.37 4.23 10.94
N ASP A 368 -15.17 4.76 10.66
CA ASP A 368 -14.79 6.10 11.10
C ASP A 368 -15.22 7.17 10.11
N MET A 369 -15.08 6.89 8.81
CA MET A 369 -15.44 7.81 7.73
C MET A 369 -16.60 7.24 6.92
N HIS A 370 -17.66 8.04 6.77
CA HIS A 370 -18.85 7.66 6.01
C HIS A 370 -18.93 8.49 4.74
N ILE A 371 -18.88 7.84 3.58
CA ILE A 371 -18.85 8.48 2.27
C ILE A 371 -20.14 8.13 1.53
N TYR A 372 -20.94 9.15 1.25
CA TYR A 372 -22.13 9.02 0.42
C TYR A 372 -21.77 9.11 -1.06
N MET A 373 -22.03 8.04 -1.81
CA MET A 373 -21.85 7.93 -3.25
C MET A 373 -23.20 8.09 -3.93
N GLY A 374 -23.58 9.35 -4.16
CA GLY A 374 -24.88 9.74 -4.71
C GLY A 374 -24.96 9.74 -6.24
N HIS A 375 -26.00 10.39 -6.75
CA HIS A 375 -26.20 10.63 -8.18
C HIS A 375 -25.08 11.52 -8.74
N CYS A 376 -24.94 11.51 -10.07
CA CYS A 376 -23.90 12.25 -10.76
C CYS A 376 -24.18 13.75 -10.62
N SER A 377 -23.24 14.49 -10.04
CA SER A 377 -23.28 15.94 -10.04
C SER A 377 -22.78 16.51 -11.36
N PHE A 378 -23.03 17.79 -11.61
CA PHE A 378 -22.50 18.45 -12.80
C PHE A 378 -20.97 18.44 -12.84
N GLN A 379 -20.31 18.55 -11.68
CA GLN A 379 -18.85 18.43 -11.60
C GLN A 379 -18.40 17.00 -11.92
N GLY A 380 -19.09 15.98 -11.38
CA GLY A 380 -18.84 14.58 -11.73
C GLY A 380 -19.03 14.32 -13.24
N PHE A 381 -20.05 14.92 -13.86
CA PHE A 381 -20.27 14.87 -15.30
C PHE A 381 -19.12 15.49 -16.09
N LYS A 382 -18.58 16.65 -15.69
CA LYS A 382 -17.41 17.25 -16.38
C LYS A 382 -16.22 16.31 -16.38
N THR A 383 -15.97 15.62 -15.26
CA THR A 383 -14.91 14.61 -15.18
C THR A 383 -15.18 13.46 -16.16
N LEU A 384 -16.41 12.95 -16.24
CA LEU A 384 -16.77 11.91 -17.22
C LEU A 384 -16.63 12.42 -18.67
N ALA A 385 -17.13 13.62 -18.97
CA ALA A 385 -17.03 14.21 -20.29
C ALA A 385 -15.57 14.41 -20.73
N SER A 386 -14.69 14.85 -19.82
CA SER A 386 -13.24 14.93 -20.05
C SER A 386 -12.64 13.54 -20.33
N ASN A 387 -12.99 12.53 -19.53
CA ASN A 387 -12.42 11.18 -19.67
C ASN A 387 -12.90 10.43 -20.93
N TYR A 388 -14.19 10.53 -21.27
CA TYR A 388 -14.80 9.78 -22.38
C TYR A 388 -14.73 10.53 -23.72
N LEU A 389 -14.87 11.86 -23.71
CA LEU A 389 -14.96 12.68 -24.92
C LEU A 389 -13.73 13.60 -25.12
N GLY A 390 -12.75 13.58 -24.21
CA GLY A 390 -11.56 14.42 -24.31
C GLY A 390 -11.83 15.91 -24.10
N LEU A 391 -12.97 16.27 -23.52
CA LEU A 391 -13.36 17.66 -23.25
C LEU A 391 -12.59 18.25 -22.07
N ASN A 392 -11.35 18.65 -22.32
CA ASN A 392 -10.43 19.19 -21.32
C ASN A 392 -10.44 20.73 -21.25
N ASP A 393 -11.16 21.38 -22.17
CA ASP A 393 -11.06 22.81 -22.36
C ASP A 393 -12.02 23.56 -21.41
N THR A 394 -11.47 24.01 -20.27
CA THR A 394 -12.20 24.85 -19.29
C THR A 394 -12.51 26.23 -19.84
N THR A 395 -11.89 26.63 -20.95
CA THR A 395 -12.01 27.96 -21.57
C THR A 395 -13.18 28.07 -22.56
N MET A 396 -13.68 26.96 -23.09
CA MET A 396 -14.83 26.90 -24.02
C MET A 396 -15.78 25.76 -23.63
N PRO A 397 -16.69 25.97 -22.66
CA PRO A 397 -17.68 24.96 -22.30
C PRO A 397 -18.58 24.64 -23.49
N HIS A 398 -18.91 23.36 -23.69
CA HIS A 398 -19.77 22.92 -24.79
C HIS A 398 -21.14 23.62 -24.72
N ARG A 399 -21.76 23.89 -25.88
CA ARG A 399 -23.06 24.60 -25.99
C ARG A 399 -24.18 23.99 -25.14
N LEU A 400 -24.10 22.68 -24.87
CA LEU A 400 -25.10 21.92 -24.11
C LEU A 400 -24.85 21.89 -22.60
N TYR A 401 -23.71 22.36 -22.11
CA TYR A 401 -23.39 22.33 -20.67
C TYR A 401 -24.42 23.06 -19.79
N PRO A 402 -24.90 24.27 -20.14
CA PRO A 402 -25.91 24.97 -19.33
C PRO A 402 -27.28 24.27 -19.32
N GLU A 403 -27.59 23.47 -20.34
CA GLU A 403 -28.81 22.66 -20.38
C GLU A 403 -28.65 21.41 -19.52
N ILE A 404 -27.51 20.72 -19.66
CA ILE A 404 -27.18 19.53 -18.86
C ILE A 404 -27.12 19.87 -17.37
N GLU A 405 -26.49 20.99 -16.99
CA GLU A 405 -26.42 21.44 -15.60
C GLU A 405 -27.82 21.60 -14.98
N ARG A 406 -28.74 22.28 -15.69
CA ARG A 406 -30.13 22.43 -15.25
C ARG A 406 -30.87 21.09 -15.16
N LEU A 407 -30.69 20.23 -16.16
CA LEU A 407 -31.35 18.94 -16.21
C LEU A 407 -30.84 17.96 -15.13
N MET A 408 -29.58 18.10 -14.71
CA MET A 408 -28.93 17.29 -13.68
C MET A 408 -29.19 17.76 -12.23
N GLU A 409 -29.87 18.89 -12.00
CA GLU A 409 -30.16 19.35 -10.62
C GLU A 409 -30.98 18.32 -9.79
N GLY A 410 -30.35 17.72 -8.78
CA GLY A 410 -30.97 16.73 -7.90
C GLY A 410 -30.64 15.28 -8.26
N ASP A 411 -31.36 14.34 -7.68
CA ASP A 411 -31.09 12.89 -7.77
C ASP A 411 -31.69 12.25 -9.03
N VAL A 412 -31.17 12.60 -10.21
CA VAL A 412 -31.77 12.21 -11.50
C VAL A 412 -31.07 11.02 -12.14
N ILE A 413 -29.74 11.04 -12.23
CA ILE A 413 -28.95 10.07 -13.03
C ILE A 413 -27.69 9.62 -12.28
N THR A 414 -27.31 8.35 -12.40
CA THR A 414 -26.07 7.86 -11.77
C THR A 414 -24.85 8.07 -12.68
N PRO A 415 -23.63 8.13 -12.11
CA PRO A 415 -22.40 8.20 -12.91
C PRO A 415 -22.28 7.08 -13.95
N ALA A 416 -22.70 5.86 -13.61
CA ALA A 416 -22.69 4.73 -14.55
C ALA A 416 -23.63 4.95 -15.74
N GLN A 417 -24.82 5.52 -15.51
CA GLN A 417 -25.77 5.82 -16.59
C GLN A 417 -25.26 6.95 -17.50
N VAL A 418 -24.61 7.97 -16.92
CA VAL A 418 -23.95 9.02 -17.71
C VAL A 418 -22.84 8.41 -18.57
N ALA A 419 -21.97 7.59 -17.97
CA ALA A 419 -20.89 6.91 -18.68
C ALA A 419 -21.42 6.01 -19.82
N GLU A 420 -22.50 5.27 -19.58
CA GLU A 420 -23.17 4.44 -20.61
C GLU A 420 -23.63 5.28 -21.80
N GLU A 421 -24.20 6.46 -21.56
CA GLU A 421 -24.65 7.34 -22.64
C GLU A 421 -23.48 7.95 -23.41
N LEU A 422 -22.44 8.42 -22.71
CA LEU A 422 -21.25 8.99 -23.33
C LEU A 422 -20.47 7.96 -24.17
N MET A 423 -20.58 6.66 -23.85
CA MET A 423 -19.95 5.58 -24.62
C MET A 423 -20.67 5.22 -25.92
N LYS A 424 -21.89 5.74 -26.18
CA LYS A 424 -22.66 5.39 -27.39
C LYS A 424 -22.12 6.01 -28.68
N SER A 425 -21.35 7.08 -28.57
CA SER A 425 -20.83 7.83 -29.71
C SER A 425 -19.47 8.42 -29.39
N GLU A 426 -18.54 8.36 -30.35
CA GLU A 426 -17.26 9.08 -30.28
C GLU A 426 -17.43 10.57 -30.64
N ASP A 427 -18.49 10.92 -31.37
CA ASP A 427 -18.83 12.31 -31.68
C ASP A 427 -19.42 13.00 -30.43
N VAL A 428 -18.78 14.10 -30.04
CA VAL A 428 -19.09 14.88 -28.84
C VAL A 428 -20.52 15.44 -28.87
N ASP A 429 -20.93 16.03 -29.99
CA ASP A 429 -22.25 16.65 -30.11
C ASP A 429 -23.33 15.57 -30.01
N VAL A 430 -23.15 14.45 -30.71
CA VAL A 430 -24.11 13.33 -30.71
C VAL A 430 -24.23 12.69 -29.33
N ALA A 431 -23.10 12.47 -28.63
CA ALA A 431 -23.10 11.89 -27.29
C ALA A 431 -23.81 12.80 -26.27
N LEU A 432 -23.54 14.10 -26.31
CA LEU A 432 -24.15 15.06 -25.38
C LEU A 432 -25.63 15.32 -25.70
N GLU A 433 -26.04 15.33 -26.97
CA GLU A 433 -27.46 15.36 -27.35
C GLU A 433 -28.20 14.09 -26.90
N GLY A 434 -27.56 12.92 -26.99
CA GLY A 434 -28.06 11.67 -26.43
C GLY A 434 -28.33 11.77 -24.92
N LEU A 435 -27.38 12.34 -24.18
CA LEU A 435 -27.51 12.57 -22.75
C LEU A 435 -28.64 13.53 -22.39
N VAL A 436 -28.78 14.65 -23.09
CA VAL A 436 -29.90 15.58 -22.89
C VAL A 436 -31.24 14.87 -23.07
N ASN A 437 -31.39 14.09 -24.15
CA ASN A 437 -32.61 13.32 -24.43
C ASN A 437 -32.93 12.30 -23.31
N VAL A 438 -31.92 11.67 -22.72
CA VAL A 438 -32.11 10.73 -21.59
C VAL A 438 -32.52 11.48 -20.32
N LEU A 439 -31.86 12.59 -20.02
CA LEU A 439 -32.17 13.41 -18.85
C LEU A 439 -33.59 13.98 -18.91
N GLU A 440 -34.03 14.48 -20.05
CA GLU A 440 -35.41 14.95 -20.26
C GLU A 440 -36.43 13.82 -20.03
N LYS A 441 -36.18 12.63 -20.57
CA LYS A 441 -37.04 11.44 -20.35
C LYS A 441 -37.10 11.03 -18.88
N MET A 442 -35.99 11.09 -18.15
CA MET A 442 -35.95 10.77 -16.72
C MET A 442 -36.72 11.80 -15.90
N ARG A 443 -36.56 13.09 -16.19
CA ARG A 443 -37.33 14.18 -15.57
C ARG A 443 -38.83 14.05 -15.83
N PHE A 444 -39.23 13.70 -17.05
CA PHE A 444 -40.63 13.45 -17.39
C PHE A 444 -41.23 12.31 -16.54
N LYS A 445 -40.52 11.18 -16.43
CA LYS A 445 -40.93 10.05 -15.58
C LYS A 445 -41.00 10.39 -14.09
N ALA A 446 -40.07 11.21 -13.58
CA ALA A 446 -40.08 11.69 -12.20
C ALA A 446 -41.27 12.64 -11.91
N GLY A 447 -41.65 13.43 -12.91
CA GLY A 447 -42.85 14.29 -12.86
C GLY A 447 -44.17 13.51 -12.79
N GLU A 448 -44.28 12.41 -13.55
CA GLU A 448 -45.48 11.54 -13.54
C GLU A 448 -45.63 10.70 -12.28
N SER A 449 -44.54 10.43 -11.55
CA SER A 449 -44.55 9.65 -10.29
C SER A 449 -44.79 10.51 -9.03
N SER A 450 -44.92 11.82 -9.19
CA SER A 450 -45.22 12.78 -8.10
C SER A 450 -46.71 13.21 -7.89
N PRO A 451 -47.78 12.43 -8.19
CA PRO A 451 -49.15 12.79 -7.76
C PRO A 451 -49.48 12.32 -6.33
N GLY A 452 -48.54 11.70 -5.60
CA GLY A 452 -48.80 11.08 -4.29
C GLY A 452 -48.85 12.04 -3.10
N MET A 453 -48.15 13.17 -3.14
CA MET A 453 -48.03 14.05 -1.96
C MET A 453 -49.22 15.03 -1.80
N LYS A 454 -49.82 15.50 -2.90
CA LYS A 454 -51.01 16.38 -2.82
C LYS A 454 -52.30 15.63 -2.42
N LYS A 455 -52.34 14.31 -2.61
CA LYS A 455 -53.50 13.48 -2.24
C LYS A 455 -53.53 13.10 -0.76
N ASN A 456 -52.38 13.10 -0.08
CA ASN A 456 -52.29 12.83 1.36
C ASN A 456 -52.57 14.08 2.20
N GLU A 457 -52.14 15.28 1.79
CA GLU A 457 -52.54 16.52 2.49
C GLU A 457 -54.05 16.76 2.40
N SER A 458 -54.65 16.60 1.23
CA SER A 458 -56.10 16.76 1.07
C SER A 458 -56.93 15.65 1.76
N ARG A 459 -56.36 14.46 1.96
CA ARG A 459 -56.99 13.37 2.72
C ARG A 459 -56.84 13.55 4.24
N LEU A 460 -55.69 14.05 4.70
CA LEU A 460 -55.45 14.42 6.09
C LEU A 460 -56.30 15.63 6.50
N GLU A 461 -56.44 16.65 5.63
CA GLU A 461 -57.34 17.78 5.86
C GLU A 461 -58.81 17.34 5.88
N MET A 462 -59.22 16.40 5.02
CA MET A 462 -60.59 15.84 5.06
C MET A 462 -60.85 14.94 6.29
N GLU A 463 -59.86 14.19 6.77
CA GLU A 463 -59.96 13.40 8.00
C GLU A 463 -59.97 14.29 9.24
N GLU A 464 -59.18 15.37 9.27
CA GLU A 464 -59.17 16.35 10.37
C GLU A 464 -60.49 17.14 10.43
N MET A 465 -61.08 17.47 9.27
CA MET A 465 -62.39 18.14 9.20
C MET A 465 -63.55 17.22 9.62
N LYS A 466 -63.45 15.90 9.39
CA LYS A 466 -64.42 14.90 9.88
C LYS A 466 -64.32 14.70 11.39
N LEU A 467 -63.10 14.60 11.93
CA LEU A 467 -62.84 14.49 13.37
C LEU A 467 -63.34 15.72 14.16
N ARG A 468 -63.27 16.93 13.57
CA ARG A 468 -63.83 18.14 14.18
C ARG A 468 -65.37 18.13 14.19
N ARG A 469 -66.03 17.64 13.13
CA ARG A 469 -67.51 17.53 13.09
C ARG A 469 -68.06 16.49 14.06
N ASP A 470 -67.35 15.39 14.29
CA ASP A 470 -67.80 14.34 15.22
C ASP A 470 -67.61 14.75 16.71
N SER A 471 -66.79 15.77 16.98
CA SER A 471 -66.52 16.28 18.34
C SER A 471 -67.54 17.29 18.86
N GLU A 472 -68.37 17.89 17.99
CA GLU A 472 -69.38 18.89 18.38
C GLU A 472 -70.77 18.28 18.66
N GLY A 473 -70.92 16.96 18.54
CA GLY A 473 -72.23 16.28 18.55
C GLY A 473 -72.37 15.11 19.52
N SER A 474 -71.91 15.18 20.78
CA SER A 474 -72.47 14.34 21.86
C SER A 474 -72.00 14.72 23.28
N PRO A 475 -72.85 14.56 24.31
CA PRO A 475 -72.57 15.08 25.65
C PRO A 475 -71.75 14.11 26.52
N LYS A 476 -70.89 14.73 27.35
CA LYS A 476 -70.12 14.18 28.48
C LYS A 476 -70.67 12.87 29.10
N LYS A 477 -69.82 11.83 29.13
CA LYS A 477 -69.73 10.87 30.26
C LYS A 477 -68.44 10.05 30.18
N ASN A 478 -67.61 10.15 31.23
CA ASN A 478 -66.60 9.20 31.75
C ASN A 478 -65.54 8.62 30.77
N SER A 479 -64.28 8.38 31.09
CA SER A 479 -63.41 8.50 32.25
C SER A 479 -62.07 7.89 31.78
N LYS A 480 -60.94 8.56 32.06
CA LYS A 480 -59.59 7.98 32.20
C LYS A 480 -59.09 7.00 31.11
N ARG A 481 -58.57 7.49 29.97
CA ARG A 481 -57.48 6.76 29.26
C ARG A 481 -56.63 7.49 28.20
N ILE A 482 -56.64 8.83 28.13
CA ILE A 482 -55.85 9.55 27.10
C ILE A 482 -55.04 10.67 27.75
N LYS A 483 -53.96 10.31 28.44
CA LYS A 483 -52.89 11.24 28.88
C LYS A 483 -51.51 10.55 28.87
N LYS A 484 -51.24 9.69 27.89
CA LYS A 484 -49.93 9.02 27.80
C LYS A 484 -49.35 8.89 26.40
N LEU A 485 -49.65 9.83 25.50
CA LEU A 485 -49.09 9.78 24.13
C LEU A 485 -48.74 11.15 23.52
N VAL A 486 -48.40 12.16 24.33
CA VAL A 486 -47.85 13.44 23.83
C VAL A 486 -46.75 13.95 24.76
N LEU A 487 -45.72 13.13 24.97
CA LEU A 487 -44.49 13.54 25.65
C LEU A 487 -43.38 12.58 25.24
N PHE A 488 -42.93 12.72 24.00
CA PHE A 488 -41.57 12.44 23.54
C PHE A 488 -41.49 13.00 22.12
N TRP A 489 -40.39 13.68 21.78
CA TRP A 489 -40.15 14.64 20.70
C TRP A 489 -40.14 16.11 21.16
N THR A 490 -39.15 16.41 21.99
CA THR A 490 -38.26 17.59 21.87
C THR A 490 -36.84 17.08 21.88
#